data_AF-A0A392UBP2-F1
#
_entry.id   AF-A0A392UBP2-F1
#
_cell.length_a   1.000
_cell.length_b   1.000
_cell.length_c   1.000
_cell.angle_alpha   90.00
_cell.angle_beta   90.00
_cell.angle_gamma   90.00
#
_symmetry.space_group_name_H-M   'P 1'
#
loop_
_entity.id
_entity.type
_entity.pdbx_description
1 polymer ?
#
loop_
_entity_poly.entity_id
_entity_poly.type
_entity_poly.pdbx_seq_one_letter_code
_entity_poly.pdbx_strand_id
1 'polypeptide(L)' 'MDIEEDEEAPILLGRPFLTTSKTLIDMETGEIKFGVDEK' A
#
# COMPACT_ATOMS: atom_id res chain seq x y z
N MET A 1 25.38 -7.01 -2.94
CA MET A 1 25.23 -5.54 -2.94
C MET A 1 24.19 -5.27 -1.90
N ASP A 2 24.63 -4.75 -0.76
CA ASP A 2 23.70 -4.32 0.27
C ASP A 2 23.28 -2.90 -0.07
N ILE A 3 21.98 -2.67 -0.15
CA ILE A 3 21.40 -1.35 -0.29
C ILE A 3 21.12 -0.90 1.14
N GLU A 4 21.68 0.25 1.52
CA GLU A 4 21.30 0.90 2.77
C GLU A 4 19.82 1.28 2.70
N GLU A 5 19.10 1.04 3.78
CA GLU A 5 17.68 1.34 3.86
C GLU A 5 17.51 2.87 3.84
N ASP A 6 16.85 3.38 2.81
CA ASP A 6 16.55 4.79 2.64
C ASP A 6 15.15 5.07 3.20
N GLU A 7 15.09 5.73 4.36
CA GLU A 7 13.84 6.10 5.01
C GLU A 7 13.03 7.14 4.20
N GLU A 8 13.67 7.86 3.26
CA GLU A 8 12.99 8.82 2.38
C GLU A 8 12.40 8.15 1.13
N ALA A 9 12.76 6.90 0.85
CA ALA A 9 12.24 6.18 -0.29
C ALA A 9 10.74 5.90 -0.13
N PRO A 10 9.92 6.10 -1.18
CA PRO A 10 8.49 5.84 -1.10
C PRO A 10 8.20 4.34 -1.01
N ILE A 11 7.23 3.98 -0.16
CA ILE A 11 6.72 2.60 -0.07
C ILE A 11 5.91 2.27 -1.34
N LEU A 12 6.34 1.26 -2.08
CA LEU A 12 5.66 0.79 -3.29
C LEU A 12 4.71 -0.36 -2.97
N LEU A 13 3.42 -0.07 -2.90
CA LEU A 13 2.38 -1.09 -2.71
C LEU A 13 1.96 -1.68 -4.07
N GLY A 14 2.57 -2.82 -4.41
CA GLY A 14 2.23 -3.54 -5.63
C GLY A 14 0.82 -4.14 -5.62
N ARG A 15 0.32 -4.49 -6.81
CA ARG A 15 -0.97 -5.17 -7.01
C ARG A 15 -1.21 -6.38 -6.09
N PRO A 16 -0.23 -7.28 -5.84
CA PRO A 16 -0.45 -8.41 -4.94
C PRO A 16 -0.90 -7.99 -3.53
N PHE A 17 -0.31 -6.93 -2.97
CA PHE A 17 -0.68 -6.38 -1.66
C PHE A 17 -2.08 -5.78 -1.68
N LEU A 18 -2.37 -4.97 -2.71
CA LEU A 18 -3.68 -4.30 -2.87
C LEU A 18 -4.83 -5.30 -3.01
N THR A 19 -4.60 -6.41 -3.74
CA THR A 19 -5.60 -7.48 -3.89
C THR A 19 -5.86 -8.21 -2.56
N THR A 20 -4.82 -8.47 -1.77
CA THR A 20 -4.95 -9.25 -0.52
C THR A 20 -5.69 -8.48 0.56
N SER A 21 -5.40 -7.18 0.67
CA SER A 21 -6.00 -6.25 1.65
C SER A 21 -7.39 -5.75 1.24
N LYS A 22 -7.97 -6.26 0.13
CA LYS A 22 -9.24 -5.78 -0.44
C LYS A 22 -9.27 -4.24 -0.55
N THR A 23 -8.17 -3.64 -1.02
CA THR A 23 -8.00 -2.19 -1.06
C THR A 23 -9.04 -1.53 -1.96
N LEU A 24 -9.64 -0.42 -1.50
CA LEU A 24 -10.44 0.49 -2.32
C LEU A 24 -9.64 1.76 -2.63
N ILE A 25 -9.57 2.12 -3.91
CA ILE A 25 -8.89 3.33 -4.39
C ILE A 25 -9.96 4.26 -4.95
N ASP A 26 -10.17 5.38 -4.28
CA ASP A 26 -11.07 6.43 -4.74
C ASP A 26 -10.29 7.44 -5.58
N MET A 27 -10.53 7.41 -6.89
CA MET A 27 -9.83 8.27 -7.85
C MET A 27 -10.37 9.72 -7.86
N GLU A 28 -11.56 9.96 -7.32
CA GLU A 28 -12.16 11.29 -7.24
C GLU A 28 -11.58 12.08 -6.07
N THR A 29 -11.46 11.44 -4.91
CA THR A 29 -10.94 12.07 -3.69
C THR A 29 -9.42 11.88 -3.52
N GLY A 30 -8.83 10.90 -4.20
CA GLY A 30 -7.42 10.52 -4.04
C GLY A 30 -7.15 9.70 -2.78
N GLU A 31 -8.18 9.13 -2.16
CA GLU A 31 -8.06 8.31 -0.96
C GLU A 31 -7.82 6.83 -1.27
N ILE A 32 -7.09 6.17 -0.37
CA ILE A 32 -6.90 4.71 -0.38
C ILE A 32 -7.40 4.16 0.95
N LYS A 33 -8.26 3.13 0.91
CA LYS A 33 -8.83 2.47 2.08
C LYS A 33 -8.45 0.99 2.08
N PHE A 34 -7.81 0.55 3.14
CA PHE A 34 -7.40 -0.85 3.34
C PHE A 34 -8.44 -1.56 4.21
N GLY A 35 -8.89 -2.73 3.77
CA GLY A 35 -9.72 -3.60 4.61
C GLY A 35 -8.83 -4.27 5.66
N VAL A 36 -9.11 -4.00 6.94
CA VAL A 36 -8.49 -4.72 8.06
C VAL A 36 -9.55 -5.65 8.63
N ASP A 37 -9.27 -6.95 8.67
CA ASP A 37 -10.09 -7.87 9.46
C ASP A 37 -9.79 -7.59 10.95
N GLU A 38 -10.76 -7.04 11.68
CA GLU A 38 -10.72 -6.98 13.13
C GLU A 38 -10.89 -8.41 13.66
N LYS A 39 -9.90 -8.88 14.41
CA LYS A 39 -9.90 -10.20 15.05
C LYS A 39 -10.04 -10.04 16.56
#